data_AF-A0A7C5F450-F1
#
_entry.id   AF-A0A7C5F450-F1
#
_cell.length_a   1.000
_cell.length_b   1.000
_cell.length_c   1.000
_cell.angle_alpha   90.00
_cell.angle_beta   90.00
_cell.angle_gamma   90.00
#
_symmetry.space_group_name_H-M   'P 1'
#
loop_
_entity.id
_entity.type
_entity.pdbx_description
1 polymer ?
#
loop_
_entity_poly.entity_id
_entity_poly.type
_entity_poly.pdbx_seq_one_letter_code
_entity_poly.pdbx_strand_id
1 'polypeptide(L)' 'MPLERHLSPPLCSEFMWMFQLEGLENYKHIERRLYLRLDDNGKCYVPAEVGWKEVPFEDEWKRVSGRA' A
#
# COMPACT_ATOMS: atom_id res chain seq x y z
N MET A 1 7.81 4.11 9.27
CA MET A 1 7.58 3.48 7.95
C MET A 1 6.36 4.14 7.30
N PRO A 2 6.27 4.30 5.97
CA PRO A 2 5.17 5.04 5.33
C PRO A 2 3.78 4.43 5.60
N LEU A 3 3.68 3.12 5.80
CA LEU A 3 2.43 2.44 6.18
C LEU A 3 1.89 2.88 7.56
N GLU A 4 2.78 3.03 8.55
CA GLU A 4 2.43 3.41 9.93
C GLU A 4 1.93 4.85 10.06
N ARG A 5 2.08 5.66 9.00
CA ARG A 5 1.52 7.03 8.95
C ARG A 5 0.01 7.02 8.74
N HIS A 6 -0.53 5.94 8.15
CA HIS A 6 -1.94 5.81 7.83
C HIS A 6 -2.68 4.83 8.72
N LEU A 7 -1.99 3.77 9.17
CA LEU A 7 -2.61 2.65 9.86
C LEU A 7 -2.11 2.52 11.29
N SER A 8 -3.02 2.08 12.16
CA SER A 8 -2.66 1.65 13.52
C SER A 8 -1.82 0.36 13.47
N PRO A 9 -1.03 0.05 14.52
CA PRO A 9 -0.18 -1.13 14.52
C PRO A 9 -0.91 -2.47 14.21
N PRO A 10 -2.13 -2.74 14.72
CA PRO A 10 -2.87 -3.93 14.34
C PRO A 10 -3.16 -4.01 12.83
N LEU A 11 -3.50 -2.89 12.19
CA LEU A 11 -3.79 -2.84 10.76
C LEU A 11 -2.52 -2.94 9.91
N CYS A 12 -1.40 -2.37 10.37
CA CYS A 12 -0.09 -2.59 9.74
C CYS A 12 0.30 -4.07 9.72
N SER A 13 -0.04 -4.82 10.77
CA SER A 13 0.32 -6.25 10.90
C SER A 13 -0.35 -7.16 9.85
N GLU A 14 -1.38 -6.67 9.16
CA GLU A 14 -2.02 -7.38 8.05
C GLU A 14 -1.15 -7.35 6.78
N PHE A 15 -0.09 -6.55 6.76
CA PHE A 15 0.78 -6.35 5.63
C PHE A 15 2.21 -6.81 5.91
N MET A 16 2.84 -7.37 4.89
CA MET A 16 4.25 -7.74 4.87
C MET A 16 4.97 -6.84 3.88
N TRP A 17 6.04 -6.17 4.34
CA TRP A 17 6.95 -5.47 3.45
C TRP A 17 7.68 -6.48 2.54
N MET A 18 7.74 -6.21 1.24
CA MET A 18 8.34 -7.13 0.27
C MET A 18 9.63 -6.58 -0.34
N PHE A 19 9.58 -5.39 -0.92
CA PHE A 19 10.71 -4.74 -1.59
C PHE A 19 10.39 -3.27 -1.87
N GLN A 20 11.41 -2.52 -2.27
CA GLN A 20 11.27 -1.18 -2.83
C GLN A 20 11.52 -1.23 -4.35
N LEU A 21 10.70 -0.53 -5.13
CA LEU A 21 10.85 -0.41 -6.59
C LEU A 21 10.45 1.00 -7.02
N GLU A 22 11.33 1.68 -7.77
CA GLU A 22 11.08 3.03 -8.31
C GLU A 22 10.61 4.05 -7.24
N GLY A 23 11.20 3.96 -6.04
CA GLY A 23 10.85 4.83 -4.90
C GLY A 23 9.54 4.46 -4.18
N LEU A 24 8.94 3.31 -4.51
CA LEU A 24 7.73 2.82 -3.86
C LEU A 24 8.03 1.59 -3.01
N GLU A 25 7.63 1.67 -1.74
CA GLU A 25 7.56 0.55 -0.80
C GLU A 25 6.37 -0.34 -1.15
N ASN A 26 6.62 -1.62 -1.41
CA ASN A 26 5.60 -2.59 -1.79
C ASN A 26 5.21 -3.45 -0.58
N TYR A 27 4.03 -3.20 -0.04
CA TYR A 27 3.44 -3.93 1.08
C TYR A 27 2.39 -4.92 0.60
N LYS A 28 2.62 -6.21 0.83
CA LYS A 28 1.67 -7.26 0.46
C LYS A 28 0.72 -7.54 1.61
N HIS A 29 -0.58 -7.40 1.37
CA HIS A 29 -1.58 -7.90 2.30
C HIS A 29 -1.41 -9.42 2.46
N ILE A 30 -1.26 -9.88 3.70
CA ILE A 30 -0.93 -11.27 4.02
C ILE A 30 -2.01 -12.18 3.43
N GLU A 31 -3.28 -12.06 3.81
CA GLU A 31 -4.30 -13.02 3.34
C GLU A 31 -4.61 -12.89 1.83
N ARG A 32 -4.93 -11.68 1.38
CA ARG A 32 -5.40 -11.41 0.01
C ARG A 32 -4.31 -11.40 -1.06
N ARG A 33 -3.03 -11.37 -0.65
CA ARG A 33 -1.86 -11.34 -1.55
C ARG A 33 -1.83 -10.16 -2.53
N LEU A 34 -2.59 -9.10 -2.26
CA LEU A 34 -2.60 -7.85 -3.03
C LEU A 34 -1.58 -6.87 -2.47
N TYR A 35 -1.11 -5.94 -3.31
CA TYR A 35 -0.07 -4.97 -2.95
C TYR A 35 -0.65 -3.58 -2.75
N LEU A 36 -0.29 -2.99 -1.62
CA LEU A 36 -0.39 -1.57 -1.30
C LEU A 36 1.00 -0.95 -1.53
N ARG A 37 1.08 0.13 -2.32
CA ARG A 37 2.35 0.74 -2.70
C ARG A 37 2.39 2.17 -2.22
N LEU A 38 3.43 2.52 -1.49
CA LEU A 38 3.57 3.83 -0.85
C LEU A 38 4.93 4.44 -1.17
N ASP A 39 4.98 5.74 -1.43
CA ASP A 39 6.25 6.47 -1.42
C ASP A 39 6.73 6.75 0.02
N ASP A 40 7.91 7.37 0.16
CA ASP A 40 8.47 7.77 1.47
C ASP A 40 7.60 8.79 2.23
N ASN A 41 6.69 9.47 1.53
CA ASN A 41 5.74 10.41 2.13
C ASN A 41 4.45 9.72 2.61
N GLY A 42 4.21 8.48 2.19
CA GLY A 42 2.97 7.74 2.44
C GLY A 42 1.92 7.94 1.34
N LYS A 43 2.22 8.58 0.22
CA LYS A 43 1.31 8.67 -0.92
C LYS A 43 1.13 7.31 -1.57
N CYS A 44 -0.11 6.98 -1.95
CA CYS A 44 -0.45 5.66 -2.47
C CYS A 44 -0.50 5.64 -3.99
N TYR A 45 0.00 4.55 -4.58
CA TYR A 45 0.12 4.42 -6.03
C TYR A 45 -0.37 3.08 -6.54
N VAL A 46 -0.96 3.10 -7.74
CA VAL A 46 -1.35 1.90 -8.51
C VAL A 46 -0.68 1.88 -9.88
N PRO A 47 -0.48 0.69 -10.47
CA PRO A 47 0.00 0.59 -11.86
C PRO A 47 -0.96 1.32 -12.81
N ALA A 48 -0.41 2.09 -13.74
CA ALA A 48 -1.13 2.71 -14.84
C ALA A 48 -0.62 2.17 -16.18
N GLU A 49 -1.21 2.61 -17.30
CA GLU A 49 -0.71 2.26 -18.64
C GLU A 49 0.77 2.64 -18.81
N VAL A 50 1.19 3.75 -18.19
CA VAL A 50 2.58 4.18 -18.10
C VAL A 50 2.89 4.59 -16.67
N GLY A 51 3.79 3.86 -16.01
CA GLY A 51 4.28 4.17 -14.67
C GLY A 51 3.23 4.01 -13.57
N TRP A 52 3.18 5.00 -12.68
CA TRP A 52 2.42 4.95 -11.44
C TRP A 52 1.41 6.10 -11.37
N LYS A 53 0.19 5.78 -10.90
CA LYS A 53 -0.86 6.76 -10.67
C LYS A 53 -1.11 6.90 -9.17
N GLU A 54 -1.02 8.13 -8.67
CA GLU A 54 -1.40 8.46 -7.29
C GLU A 54 -2.91 8.24 -7.10
N VAL A 55 -3.29 7.59 -6.01
CA VAL A 55 -4.68 7.32 -5.62
C VAL A 55 -4.87 7.62 -4.13
N PRO A 56 -6.12 7.90 -3.70
CA PRO A 56 -6.42 8.01 -2.28
C PRO A 56 -6.02 6.72 -1.53
N PHE A 57 -5.26 6.88 -0.44
CA PHE A 57 -4.80 5.76 0.37
C PHE A 57 -5.97 4.89 0.86
N GLU A 58 -7.00 5.52 1.42
CA GLU A 58 -8.14 4.83 2.05
C GLU A 58 -8.87 3.90 1.07
N ASP A 59 -9.11 4.38 -0.16
CA ASP A 59 -9.79 3.61 -1.19
C ASP A 59 -8.98 2.37 -1.60
N GLU A 60 -7.67 2.56 -1.79
CA GLU A 60 -6.78 1.47 -2.17
C GLU A 60 -6.56 0.49 -1.01
N TRP A 61 -6.40 0.98 0.22
CA TRP A 61 -6.31 0.16 1.43
C TRP A 61 -7.54 -0.74 1.57
N LYS A 62 -8.74 -0.17 1.49
CA LYS A 62 -10.00 -0.94 1.51
C LYS A 62 -10.05 -2.00 0.42
N ARG A 63 -9.65 -1.66 -0.80
CA ARG A 63 -9.61 -2.60 -1.94
C ARG A 63 -8.65 -3.77 -1.69
N VAL A 64 -7.42 -3.48 -1.24
CA VAL A 64 -6.40 -4.52 -1.01
C VAL A 64 -6.73 -5.39 0.19
N SER A 65 -7.38 -4.83 1.22
CA SER A 65 -7.77 -5.56 2.42
C SER A 65 -9.18 -6.17 2.39
N GLY A 66 -10.00 -5.82 1.40
CA GLY A 66 -11.37 -6.34 1.28
C GLY A 66 -12.39 -5.69 2.20
N ARG A 67 -12.15 -4.44 2.60
CA ARG A 67 -13.08 -3.66 3.41
C ARG A 67 -14.03 -2.88 2.48
N ALA A 68 -15.25 -2.61 2.97
CA ALA A 68 -16.24 -1.74 2.33
C ALA A 68 -16.20 -0.35 2.97
#